data_AF-A0A973WF31-F1
#
_entry.id   AF-A0A973WF31-F1
#
_cell.length_a   1.000
_cell.length_b   1.000
_cell.length_c   1.000
_cell.angle_alpha   90.00
_cell.angle_beta   90.00
_cell.angle_gamma   90.00
#
_symmetry.space_group_name_H-M   'P 1'
#
loop_
_entity.id
_entity.type
_entity.pdbx_description
1 polymer ?
#
loop_
_entity_poly.entity_id
_entity_poly.type
_entity_poly.pdbx_seq_one_letter_code
_entity_poly.pdbx_strand_id
1 'polypeptide(L)' 'TEKEKEYQINMLGHLQKGNETKAQEMLKRVQQAAIQNENMFEELMEACKYCSLGQITSALFEVGGQYRRNM' A
#
# COMPACT_ATOMS: atom_id res chain seq x y z
N THR A 1 18.38 -3.80 -15.93
CA THR A 1 18.56 -3.17 -17.25
C THR A 1 17.52 -2.08 -17.45
N GLU A 2 17.61 -1.25 -18.48
CA GLU A 2 16.59 -0.22 -18.77
C GLU A 2 15.21 -0.85 -19.03
N LYS A 3 15.18 -1.90 -19.83
CA LYS A 3 13.97 -2.69 -20.13
C LYS A 3 13.27 -3.22 -18.89
N GLU A 4 14.01 -3.71 -17.90
CA GLU A 4 13.44 -4.19 -16.64
C GLU A 4 12.79 -3.07 -15.83
N LYS A 5 13.38 -1.86 -15.84
CA LYS A 5 12.80 -0.71 -15.14
C LYS A 5 11.48 -0.29 -15.78
N GLU A 6 11.45 -0.16 -17.10
CA GLU A 6 10.24 0.16 -17.86
C GLU A 6 9.15 -0.88 -17.64
N TYR A 7 9.52 -2.17 -17.63
CA TYR A 7 8.60 -3.26 -17.33
C TYR A 7 7.96 -3.10 -15.94
N GLN A 8 8.74 -2.81 -14.89
CA GLN A 8 8.22 -2.62 -13.54
C GLN A 8 7.27 -1.42 -13.44
N ILE A 9 7.60 -0.31 -14.11
CA ILE A 9 6.74 0.89 -14.15
C ILE A 9 5.40 0.57 -14.83
N ASN A 10 5.43 -0.10 -15.97
CA ASN A 10 4.22 -0.47 -16.71
C ASN A 10 3.36 -1.46 -15.93
N MET A 11 3.98 -2.48 -15.31
CA MET A 11 3.29 -3.46 -14.47
C MET A 11 2.60 -2.77 -13.28
N LEU A 12 3.30 -1.85 -12.60
CA LEU A 12 2.74 -1.06 -11.51
C LEU A 12 1.51 -0.24 -11.97
N GLY A 13 1.60 0.42 -13.12
CA GLY A 13 0.48 1.17 -13.68
C GLY A 13 -0.71 0.29 -14.00
N HIS A 14 -0.50 -0.92 -14.54
CA HIS A 14 -1.56 -1.89 -14.80
C HIS A 14 -2.20 -2.39 -13.50
N LEU A 15 -1.40 -2.71 -12.47
CA LEU A 15 -1.89 -3.13 -11.16
C LEU A 15 -2.80 -2.05 -10.56
N GLN A 16 -2.36 -0.79 -10.56
CA GLN A 16 -3.11 0.33 -10.00
C GLN A 16 -4.42 0.57 -10.74
N LYS A 17 -4.38 0.57 -12.09
CA LYS A 17 -5.57 0.79 -12.90
C LYS A 17 -6.57 -0.37 -12.81
N GLY A 18 -6.09 -1.60 -12.76
CA GLY A 18 -6.95 -2.79 -12.68
C GLY A 18 -7.67 -2.95 -11.35
N ASN A 19 -7.13 -2.37 -10.28
CA ASN A 19 -7.62 -2.56 -8.92
C ASN A 19 -8.12 -1.27 -8.24
N GLU A 20 -8.26 -0.15 -8.96
CA GLU A 20 -8.48 1.18 -8.38
C GLU A 20 -9.55 1.21 -7.27
N THR A 21 -10.76 0.71 -7.54
CA THR A 21 -11.85 0.67 -6.56
C THR A 21 -11.52 -0.20 -5.35
N LYS A 22 -10.97 -1.40 -5.57
CA LYS A 22 -10.67 -2.34 -4.47
C LYS A 22 -9.48 -1.86 -3.65
N ALA A 23 -8.49 -1.25 -4.29
CA ALA A 23 -7.35 -0.64 -3.64
C ALA A 23 -7.80 0.47 -2.68
N GLN A 24 -8.71 1.37 -3.10
CA GLN A 24 -9.25 2.41 -2.22
C GLN A 24 -9.97 1.82 -0.98
N GLU A 25 -10.74 0.75 -1.16
CA GLU A 25 -11.41 0.05 -0.05
C GLU A 25 -10.39 -0.57 0.92
N MET A 26 -9.39 -1.29 0.40
CA MET A 26 -8.39 -1.98 1.22
C MET A 26 -7.46 -1.01 1.95
N LEU A 27 -7.05 0.10 1.31
CA LEU A 27 -6.22 1.11 1.97
C LEU A 27 -6.94 1.74 3.15
N LYS A 28 -8.25 2.02 3.03
CA LYS A 28 -9.07 2.51 4.14
C LYS A 28 -9.14 1.51 5.29
N ARG A 29 -9.28 0.22 4.99
CA ARG A 29 -9.28 -0.84 6.03
C ARG A 29 -7.93 -0.90 6.76
N VAL A 30 -6.82 -0.90 6.01
CA VAL A 30 -5.47 -0.88 6.58
C VAL A 30 -5.27 0.34 7.50
N GLN A 31 -5.73 1.52 7.08
CA GLN A 31 -5.68 2.74 7.90
C GLN A 31 -6.53 2.62 9.17
N GLN A 32 -7.76 2.13 9.04
CA GLN A 32 -8.68 1.96 10.16
C GLN A 32 -8.14 0.97 11.19
N ALA A 33 -7.63 -0.19 10.74
CA ALA A 33 -7.02 -1.19 11.61
C ALA A 33 -5.81 -0.63 12.36
N ALA A 34 -4.98 0.19 11.70
CA ALA A 34 -3.86 0.86 12.33
C ALA A 34 -4.32 1.85 13.42
N ILE A 35 -5.36 2.64 13.15
CA ILE A 35 -5.94 3.58 14.14
C ILE A 35 -6.56 2.84 15.32
N GLN A 36 -7.19 1.69 15.07
CA GLN A 36 -7.90 0.91 16.08
C GLN A 36 -7.02 -0.11 16.83
N ASN A 37 -5.71 -0.16 16.55
CA ASN A 37 -4.78 -1.17 17.08
C ASN A 37 -5.27 -2.62 16.82
N GLU A 38 -5.82 -2.87 15.64
CA GLU A 38 -6.25 -4.20 15.20
C GLU A 38 -5.09 -5.02 14.61
N ASN A 39 -5.36 -6.24 14.17
CA ASN A 39 -4.36 -7.11 13.57
C ASN A 39 -3.96 -6.63 12.17
N MET A 40 -2.86 -5.91 12.10
CA MET A 40 -2.32 -5.39 10.85
C MET A 40 -1.93 -6.47 9.84
N PHE A 41 -1.45 -7.63 10.30
CA PHE A 41 -0.97 -8.66 9.38
C PHE A 41 -2.11 -9.21 8.52
N GLU A 42 -3.28 -9.42 9.12
CA GLU A 42 -4.48 -9.90 8.41
C GLU A 42 -4.93 -8.90 7.33
N GLU A 43 -5.00 -7.62 7.68
CA GLU A 43 -5.38 -6.57 6.73
C GLU A 43 -4.34 -6.38 5.62
N LEU A 44 -3.04 -6.51 5.93
CA LEU A 44 -1.96 -6.46 4.94
C LEU A 44 -2.02 -7.65 3.96
N MET A 45 -2.38 -8.84 4.43
CA MET A 45 -2.55 -10.03 3.58
C MET A 45 -3.70 -9.87 2.58
N GLU A 46 -4.75 -9.13 2.93
CA GLU A 46 -5.82 -8.84 1.99
C GLU A 46 -5.45 -7.67 1.06
N ALA A 47 -4.85 -6.60 1.59
CA ALA A 47 -4.49 -5.41 0.81
C ALA A 47 -3.45 -5.71 -0.28
N CYS A 48 -2.48 -6.60 -0.03
CA CYS A 48 -1.41 -6.90 -0.97
C CYS A 48 -1.89 -7.55 -2.29
N LYS A 49 -3.11 -8.07 -2.33
CA LYS A 49 -3.74 -8.62 -3.55
C LYS A 49 -4.10 -7.53 -4.56
N TYR A 50 -4.32 -6.30 -4.10
CA TYR A 50 -4.88 -5.21 -4.90
C TYR A 50 -4.05 -3.94 -4.87
N CYS A 51 -3.26 -3.74 -3.82
CA CYS A 51 -2.46 -2.55 -3.58
C CYS A 51 -0.98 -2.83 -3.84
N SER A 52 -0.31 -1.87 -4.46
CA SER A 52 1.15 -1.86 -4.51
C SER A 52 1.76 -1.58 -3.12
N LEU A 53 3.02 -1.98 -2.94
CA LEU A 53 3.78 -1.69 -1.73
C LEU A 53 3.78 -0.18 -1.39
N GLY A 54 4.00 0.68 -2.39
CA GLY A 54 4.00 2.12 -2.22
C GLY A 54 2.66 2.66 -1.71
N GLN A 55 1.53 2.18 -2.25
CA GLN A 55 0.20 2.59 -1.79
C GLN A 55 -0.03 2.24 -0.32
N ILE A 56 0.34 1.02 0.09
CA ILE A 56 0.20 0.57 1.48
C ILE A 56 1.08 1.41 2.42
N THR A 57 2.35 1.60 2.06
CA THR A 57 3.28 2.39 2.87
C THR A 57 2.83 3.84 3.02
N SER A 58 2.39 4.49 1.93
CA SER A 58 1.85 5.85 1.98
C SER A 58 0.62 5.94 2.88
N ALA A 59 -0.33 5.01 2.76
CA ALA A 59 -1.53 4.99 3.59
C ALA A 59 -1.21 4.83 5.09
N LEU A 60 -0.24 3.99 5.44
CA LEU A 60 0.22 3.83 6.82
C LEU A 60 0.94 5.07 7.36
N PHE A 61 1.69 5.79 6.51
CA PHE A 61 2.34 7.04 6.91
C PHE A 61 1.35 8.16 7.23
N GLU A 62 0.18 8.17 6.60
CA GLU A 62 -0.87 9.15 6.88
C GLU A 62 -1.48 9.01 8.29
N VAL A 63 -1.48 7.79 8.86
CA VAL A 63 -2.11 7.50 10.16
C VAL A 63 -1.11 7.19 11.28
N GLY A 64 0.04 6.57 10.97
CA GLY A 64 1.06 6.18 11.94
C GLY A 64 2.29 7.11 11.97
N GLY A 65 2.37 8.06 11.03
CA GLY A 65 3.54 8.89 10.84
C GLY A 65 4.72 8.14 10.22
N GLN A 66 5.78 8.88 9.91
CA GLN A 66 7.02 8.32 9.39
C GLN A 66 8.06 8.23 10.49
N TYR A 67 8.90 7.20 10.43
CA TYR A 67 10.03 7.11 11.33
C TYR A 67 10.92 8.35 11.20
N ARG A 68 11.07 9.09 12.31
CA ARG A 68 12.00 10.20 12.42
C ARG A 68 13.27 9.68 13.07
N ARG A 69 14.39 9.69 12.33
CA ARG A 69 15.70 9.38 12.90
C ARG A 69 16.03 10.42 13.98
N ASN A 70 16.30 9.95 15.19
CA ASN A 70 16.96 10.77 16.19
C ASN A 70 18.44 10.92 15.78
N MET A 71 18.95 12.15 15.83
CA MET A 71 20.39 12.45 15.78
C MET A 71 20.99 12.28 17.17
#